data_AF-A0A1Z3LYY2-F1
#
_entry.id   AF-A0A1Z3LYY2-F1
#
_cell.length_a   1.000
_cell.length_b   1.000
_cell.length_c   1.000
_cell.angle_alpha   90.00
_cell.angle_beta   90.00
_cell.angle_gamma   90.00
#
_symmetry.space_group_name_H-M   'P 1'
#
loop_
_entity.id
_entity.type
_entity.pdbx_description
1 polymer ?
#
loop_
_entity_poly.entity_id
_entity_poly.type
_entity_poly.pdbx_seq_one_letter_code
_entity_poly.pdbx_strand_id
1 'polypeptide(L)' 'MAAHSETDLSEALRAVESLIAKCEKAVLKLAPGAAQHTLLVRRIAALKIARELIEERLDAMR' A
#
# COMPACT_ATOMS: atom_id res chain seq x y z
N MET A 1 -4.47 1.41 -22.37
CA MET A 1 -4.27 1.76 -20.95
C MET A 1 -3.71 3.17 -20.91
N ALA A 2 -4.33 4.07 -20.16
CA ALA A 2 -3.80 5.43 -20.02
C ALA A 2 -2.43 5.36 -19.32
N ALA A 3 -1.42 6.03 -19.86
CA ALA A 3 -0.16 6.20 -19.16
C ALA A 3 -0.39 7.15 -17.99
N HIS A 4 0.00 6.74 -16.77
CA HIS A 4 0.04 7.61 -15.60
C HIS A 4 1.31 8.45 -15.65
N SER A 5 1.24 9.72 -15.23
CA SER A 5 2.44 10.57 -15.13
C SER A 5 3.32 10.15 -13.95
N GLU A 6 4.59 10.55 -13.95
CA GLU A 6 5.50 10.36 -12.80
C GLU A 6 4.92 11.00 -11.52
N THR A 7 4.28 12.16 -11.67
CA THR A 7 3.58 12.85 -10.56
C THR A 7 2.43 12.01 -10.02
N ASP A 8 1.59 11.43 -10.89
CA ASP A 8 0.47 10.58 -10.47
C ASP A 8 0.97 9.36 -9.69
N LEU A 9 2.04 8.73 -10.19
CA LEU A 9 2.65 7.56 -9.55
C LEU A 9 3.30 7.92 -8.21
N SER A 10 3.96 9.07 -8.11
CA SER A 10 4.55 9.55 -6.85
C SER A 10 3.50 9.91 -5.80
N GLU A 11 2.41 10.57 -6.21
CA GLU A 11 1.27 10.85 -5.32
C GLU A 11 0.58 9.54 -4.86
N ALA A 12 0.41 8.59 -5.77
CA ALA A 12 -0.13 7.27 -5.45
C ALA A 12 0.77 6.51 -4.48
N LEU A 13 2.09 6.53 -4.68
CA LEU A 13 3.08 5.92 -3.79
C LEU A 13 2.95 6.47 -2.38
N ARG A 14 2.95 7.80 -2.23
CA ARG A 14 2.77 8.48 -0.94
C ARG A 14 1.45 8.10 -0.26
N ALA A 15 0.36 8.00 -1.02
CA ALA A 15 -0.94 7.59 -0.50
C ALA A 15 -0.93 6.14 -0.01
N VAL A 16 -0.33 5.22 -0.78
CA VAL A 16 -0.19 3.80 -0.42
C VAL A 16 0.64 3.63 0.86
N GLU A 17 1.78 4.32 0.97
CA GLU A 17 2.61 4.30 2.18
C GLU A 17 1.84 4.80 3.42
N SER A 18 1.08 5.89 3.26
CA SER A 18 0.22 6.40 4.34
C SER A 18 -0.83 5.39 4.77
N LEU A 19 -1.44 4.66 3.82
CA LEU A 19 -2.41 3.62 4.10
C LEU A 19 -1.77 2.43 4.82
N ILE A 20 -0.58 1.99 4.39
CA ILE A 20 0.18 0.92 5.06
C ILE A 20 0.41 1.30 6.53
N ALA A 21 0.96 2.49 6.79
CA ALA A 21 1.27 2.95 8.15
C ALA A 21 0.01 3.04 9.04
N LYS A 22 -1.12 3.48 8.48
CA LYS A 22 -2.40 3.53 9.21
C LYS A 22 -2.92 2.13 9.51
N CYS A 23 -2.87 1.21 8.54
CA CYS A 23 -3.28 -0.17 8.74
C CYS A 23 -2.40 -0.88 9.77
N GLU A 24 -1.08 -0.71 9.73
CA GLU A 24 -0.15 -1.29 10.70
C GLU A 24 -0.46 -0.81 12.12
N LYS A 25 -0.68 0.49 12.32
CA LYS A 25 -1.11 1.05 13.61
C LYS A 25 -2.47 0.52 14.08
N ALA A 26 -3.40 0.30 13.15
CA ALA A 26 -4.71 -0.23 13.47
C ALA A 26 -4.66 -1.72 13.84
N VAL A 27 -3.81 -2.54 13.18
CA VAL A 27 -3.60 -3.96 13.52
C VAL A 27 -3.17 -4.11 14.99
N LEU A 28 -2.31 -3.24 15.51
CA LEU A 28 -1.83 -3.29 16.90
C LEU A 28 -2.97 -3.18 17.94
N LYS A 29 -4.12 -2.62 17.57
CA LYS A 29 -5.28 -2.45 18.45
C LYS A 29 -6.27 -3.63 18.36
N LEU A 30 -6.03 -4.59 17.47
CA LEU A 30 -6.95 -5.69 17.19
C LEU A 30 -6.45 -6.98 17.84
N ALA A 31 -7.38 -7.76 18.38
CA ALA A 31 -7.05 -9.06 18.95
C ALA A 31 -6.56 -10.02 17.83
N PRO A 32 -5.42 -10.71 18.04
CA PRO A 32 -4.99 -11.78 17.14
C PRO A 32 -6.10 -12.83 16.97
N GLY A 33 -6.33 -13.27 15.73
CA GLY A 33 -7.39 -14.22 15.39
C GLY A 33 -8.78 -13.61 15.17
N ALA A 34 -8.99 -12.34 15.49
CA ALA A 34 -10.22 -11.65 15.13
C ALA A 34 -10.32 -11.44 13.61
N ALA A 35 -11.52 -11.55 13.03
CA ALA A 35 -11.72 -11.43 11.58
C ALA A 35 -11.16 -10.11 11.00
N GLN A 36 -11.33 -9.01 11.74
CA GLN A 36 -10.79 -7.70 11.41
C GLN A 36 -9.26 -7.66 11.42
N HIS A 37 -8.59 -8.38 12.33
CA HIS A 37 -7.13 -8.47 12.35
C HIS A 37 -6.64 -9.17 11.08
N THR A 38 -7.19 -10.35 10.77
CA THR A 38 -6.85 -11.11 9.56
C THR A 38 -7.10 -10.34 8.28
N LEU A 39 -8.24 -9.64 8.18
CA LEU A 39 -8.56 -8.79 7.03
C LEU A 39 -7.53 -7.68 6.85
N LEU A 40 -7.14 -7.01 7.92
CA LEU A 40 -6.26 -5.86 7.87
C LEU A 40 -4.81 -6.27 7.55
N VAL A 41 -4.35 -7.41 8.07
CA VAL A 41 -3.05 -8.01 7.69
C VAL A 41 -3.01 -8.33 6.19
N ARG A 42 -4.07 -8.92 5.63
CA ARG A 42 -4.15 -9.21 4.19
C ARG A 42 -4.15 -7.95 3.33
N ARG A 43 -4.84 -6.89 3.79
CA ARG A 43 -4.82 -5.59 3.13
C ARG A 43 -3.43 -4.96 3.12
N ILE A 44 -2.69 -5.04 4.23
CA ILE A 44 -1.30 -4.55 4.30
C ILE A 44 -0.43 -5.28 3.28
N ALA A 45 -0.55 -6.60 3.17
CA ALA A 45 0.19 -7.37 2.18
C ALA A 45 -0.12 -6.92 0.74
N ALA A 46 -1.40 -6.74 0.41
CA ALA A 46 -1.81 -6.24 -0.91
C ALA A 46 -1.29 -4.82 -1.20
N LEU A 47 -1.30 -3.92 -0.20
CA LEU A 47 -0.76 -2.58 -0.34
C LEU A 47 0.75 -2.57 -0.54
N LYS A 48 1.50 -3.49 0.10
CA LYS A 48 2.95 -3.63 -0.11
C LYS A 48 3.27 -4.07 -1.54
N ILE A 49 2.51 -5.02 -2.09
CA ILE A 49 2.62 -5.41 -3.51
C ILE A 49 2.29 -4.22 -4.42
N ALA A 50 1.23 -3.47 -4.13
CA ALA A 50 0.89 -2.29 -4.92
C ALA A 50 2.00 -1.22 -4.87
N ARG A 51 2.63 -1.02 -3.72
CA ARG A 51 3.78 -0.12 -3.56
C ARG A 51 4.94 -0.55 -4.46
N GLU A 52 5.34 -1.82 -4.40
CA GLU A 52 6.43 -2.37 -5.21
C GLU A 52 6.18 -2.17 -6.72
N LEU A 53 4.96 -2.43 -7.19
CA LEU A 53 4.59 -2.21 -8.60
C LEU A 53 4.64 -0.74 -9.03
N ILE A 54 4.34 0.19 -8.12
CA ILE A 54 4.45 1.63 -8.38
C ILE A 54 5.92 2.04 -8.43
N GLU A 55 6.74 1.55 -7.49
CA GLU A 55 8.18 1.78 -7.43
C GLU A 55 8.86 1.25 -8.71
N GLU A 56 8.57 0.02 -9.13
CA GLU A 56 9.06 -0.57 -10.39
C GLU A 56 8.69 0.28 -11.60
N ARG A 57 7.48 0.83 -11.63
CA ARG A 57 7.06 1.70 -12.74
C ARG A 57 7.80 3.03 -12.74
N LEU A 58 8.02 3.64 -11.58
CA LEU A 58 8.79 4.88 -11.44
C LEU A 58 10.25 4.65 -11.84
N ASP A 59 10.85 3.53 -11.44
CA ASP A 59 12.21 3.16 -11.82
C ASP A 59 12.35 2.91 -13.33
N ALA A 60 11.34 2.34 -13.97
CA ALA A 60 11.31 2.17 -15.43
C ALA A 60 11.14 3.48 -16.22
N MET A 61 10.79 4.59 -15.57
CA MET A 61 10.68 5.92 -16.18
C MET A 61 11.96 6.76 -16.04
N ARG A 62 12.94 6.30 -15.25
CA ARG A 62 14.25 6.94 -15.06
C ARG A 62 15.23 6.55 -16.17
#